data_AF-X0X328-F1
#
_entry.id   AF-X0X328-F1
#
_cell.length_a   1.000
_cell.length_b   1.000
_cell.length_c   1.000
_cell.angle_alpha   90.00
_cell.angle_beta   90.00
_cell.angle_gamma   90.00
#
_symmetry.space_group_name_H-M   'P 1'
#
loop_
_entity.id
_entity.type
_entity.pdbx_description
1 polymer ?
#
loop_
_entity_poly.entity_id
_entity_poly.type
_entity_poly.pdbx_seq_one_letter_code
_entity_poly.pdbx_strand_id
1 'polypeptide(L)'
;WPKALRRSAEAPEDCLAVADPAATPLPLTASRLTPDDQSWLIDPAVSVDETWHGACVLSRNDGRLVGMILVEEETARVALWPAE
;
A
#
# COMPACT_ATOMS: atom_id res chain seq x y z
N TRP A 1 5.47 -4.29 -13.83
CA TRP A 1 4.03 -4.60 -13.72
C TRP A 1 3.32 -4.20 -15.01
N PRO A 2 2.37 -5.00 -15.56
CA PRO A 2 1.63 -4.63 -16.76
C PRO A 2 0.80 -3.35 -16.57
N LYS A 3 0.79 -2.46 -17.57
CA LYS A 3 0.07 -1.16 -17.49
C LYS A 3 -1.42 -1.31 -17.12
N ALA A 4 -2.09 -2.31 -17.67
CA ALA A 4 -3.51 -2.55 -17.42
C ALA A 4 -3.83 -3.01 -15.98
N LEU A 5 -2.82 -3.44 -15.21
CA LEU A 5 -2.97 -3.98 -13.85
C LEU A 5 -2.44 -3.03 -12.77
N ARG A 6 -2.12 -1.78 -13.14
CA ARG A 6 -1.65 -0.74 -12.22
C ARG A 6 -2.46 0.54 -12.44
N ARG A 7 -2.59 1.36 -11.40
CA ARG A 7 -3.12 2.73 -11.53
C ARG A 7 -2.51 3.64 -10.49
N SER A 8 -2.53 4.94 -10.77
CA SER A 8 -2.31 5.95 -9.74
C SER A 8 -3.61 6.12 -8.94
N ALA A 9 -3.49 6.18 -7.62
CA ALA A 9 -4.63 6.40 -6.74
C ALA A 9 -4.68 7.86 -6.31
N GLU A 10 -5.85 8.49 -6.43
CA GLU A 10 -6.03 9.92 -6.18
C GLU A 10 -6.26 10.25 -4.70
N ALA A 11 -6.80 9.29 -3.94
CA ALA A 11 -7.07 9.42 -2.51
C ALA A 11 -6.95 8.04 -1.84
N PRO A 12 -6.71 8.00 -0.51
CA PRO A 12 -6.69 6.77 0.25
C PRO A 12 -7.96 5.95 0.06
N GLU A 13 -7.79 4.65 -0.11
CA GLU A 13 -8.85 3.69 -0.35
C GLU A 13 -8.52 2.36 0.32
N ASP A 14 -9.52 1.49 0.46
CA ASP A 14 -9.33 0.18 1.05
C ASP A 14 -8.45 -0.70 0.15
N CYS A 15 -7.36 -1.20 0.72
CA CYS A 15 -6.33 -1.97 0.02
C CYS A 15 -6.00 -3.28 0.74
N LEU A 16 -5.27 -4.16 0.04
CA LEU A 16 -4.60 -5.33 0.57
C LEU A 16 -3.11 -5.20 0.27
N ALA A 17 -2.26 -5.34 1.29
CA ALA A 17 -0.84 -5.52 1.11
C ALA A 17 -0.50 -7.02 1.05
N VAL A 18 0.36 -7.40 0.11
CA VAL A 18 0.78 -8.78 -0.13
C VAL A 18 2.31 -8.81 -0.23
N ALA A 19 2.96 -9.50 0.71
CA ALA A 19 4.42 -9.62 0.81
C ALA A 19 4.92 -11.05 0.50
N ASP A 20 4.33 -12.05 1.17
CA ASP A 20 4.65 -13.47 1.05
C ASP A 20 3.39 -14.24 0.63
N PRO A 21 3.44 -15.11 -0.41
CA PRO A 21 2.30 -15.93 -0.81
C PRO A 21 1.78 -16.90 0.27
N ALA A 22 2.58 -17.26 1.27
CA ALA A 22 2.18 -18.08 2.41
C ALA A 22 1.61 -17.27 3.59
N ALA A 23 1.85 -15.95 3.61
CA ALA A 23 1.30 -15.07 4.64
C ALA A 23 -0.11 -14.61 4.29
N THR A 24 -0.91 -14.33 5.32
CA THR A 24 -2.22 -13.70 5.10
C THR A 24 -2.01 -12.26 4.62
N PRO A 25 -2.68 -11.81 3.54
CA PRO A 25 -2.62 -10.42 3.13
C PRO A 25 -3.03 -9.46 4.25
N LEU A 26 -2.30 -8.34 4.39
CA LEU A 26 -2.60 -7.34 5.40
C LEU A 26 -3.65 -6.36 4.86
N PRO A 27 -4.83 -6.24 5.51
CA PRO A 27 -5.81 -5.24 5.13
C PRO A 27 -5.35 -3.84 5.56
N LEU A 28 -5.40 -2.90 4.61
CA LEU A 28 -5.17 -1.48 4.85
C LEU A 28 -6.49 -0.74 4.58
N THR A 29 -7.14 -0.25 5.64
CA THR A 29 -8.38 0.52 5.49
C THR A 29 -8.07 1.97 5.15
N ALA A 30 -8.88 2.61 4.29
CA ALA A 30 -8.70 4.01 3.89
C ALA A 30 -8.56 4.97 5.09
N SER A 31 -9.29 4.71 6.18
CA SER A 31 -9.28 5.51 7.42
C SER A 31 -7.98 5.43 8.23
N ARG A 32 -7.07 4.51 7.88
CA ARG A 32 -5.75 4.31 8.50
C ARG A 32 -4.61 4.79 7.58
N LEU A 33 -4.96 5.49 6.51
CA LEU A 33 -4.04 5.98 5.50
C LEU A 33 -4.17 7.50 5.40
N THR A 34 -3.07 8.21 5.58
CA THR A 34 -3.02 9.68 5.48
C THR A 34 -2.27 10.07 4.21
N PRO A 35 -2.82 10.91 3.32
CA PRO A 35 -2.10 11.39 2.15
C PRO A 35 -0.83 12.16 2.53
N ASP A 36 0.28 11.85 1.86
CA ASP A 36 1.56 12.54 1.99
C ASP A 36 2.32 12.52 0.64
N ASP A 37 2.16 13.61 -0.12
CA ASP A 37 2.70 13.78 -1.48
C ASP A 37 2.42 12.57 -2.41
N GLN A 38 3.46 11.82 -2.83
CA GLN A 38 3.35 10.62 -3.67
C GLN A 38 3.21 9.34 -2.85
N SER A 39 2.74 9.45 -1.60
CA SER A 39 2.61 8.33 -0.69
C SER A 39 1.40 8.46 0.22
N TRP A 40 1.04 7.37 0.89
CA TRP A 40 0.14 7.39 2.04
C TRP A 40 0.87 6.92 3.27
N LEU A 41 0.93 7.73 4.31
CA LEU A 41 1.42 7.31 5.62
C LEU A 41 0.44 6.31 6.23
N ILE A 42 0.97 5.19 6.70
CA ILE A 42 0.20 4.16 7.38
C ILE A 42 0.13 4.53 8.87
N ASP A 43 -1.09 4.58 9.41
CA ASP A 43 -1.33 4.81 10.84
C ASP A 43 -0.54 3.77 11.67
N PRO A 44 0.26 4.19 12.68
CA PRO A 44 1.03 3.28 13.52
C PRO A 44 0.20 2.22 14.28
N ALA A 45 -1.12 2.39 14.37
CA ALA A 45 -2.03 1.36 14.90
C ALA A 45 -2.14 0.13 13.99
N VAL A 46 -1.70 0.20 12.73
CA VAL A 46 -1.54 -0.95 11.85
C VAL A 46 -0.15 -1.52 12.05
N SER A 47 -0.06 -2.77 12.51
CA SER A 47 1.23 -3.44 12.71
C SER A 47 1.89 -3.76 11.37
N VAL A 48 2.79 -2.87 10.94
CA VAL A 48 3.64 -3.04 9.77
C VAL A 48 5.09 -3.03 10.23
N ASP A 49 5.74 -4.19 10.17
CA ASP A 49 7.17 -4.35 10.46
C ASP A 49 8.01 -4.47 9.17
N GLU A 50 9.33 -4.58 9.30
CA GLU A 50 10.27 -4.67 8.18
C GLU A 50 9.96 -5.81 7.19
N THR A 51 9.25 -6.87 7.61
CA THR A 51 8.92 -7.99 6.72
C THR A 51 7.90 -7.60 5.65
N TRP A 52 7.19 -6.49 5.84
CA TRP A 52 6.27 -5.91 4.86
C TRP A 52 6.93 -4.94 3.90
N HIS A 53 8.21 -4.61 4.08
CA HIS A 53 8.93 -3.75 3.14
C HIS A 53 8.93 -4.40 1.75
N GLY A 54 8.51 -3.64 0.74
CA GLY A 54 8.37 -4.14 -0.63
C GLY A 54 7.03 -4.85 -0.94
N ALA A 55 6.12 -4.95 0.03
CA ALA A 55 4.81 -5.58 -0.18
C ALA A 55 4.00 -4.82 -1.25
N CYS A 56 3.40 -5.55 -2.19
CA CYS A 56 2.53 -4.98 -3.20
C CYS A 56 1.21 -4.54 -2.56
N VAL A 57 0.77 -3.32 -2.85
CA VAL A 57 -0.51 -2.78 -2.37
C VAL A 57 -1.53 -2.78 -3.51
N LEU A 58 -2.58 -3.57 -3.34
CA LEU A 58 -3.65 -3.77 -4.31
C LEU A 58 -4.93 -3.11 -3.82
N SER A 59 -5.63 -2.41 -4.70
CA SER A 59 -6.97 -1.89 -4.42
C SER A 59 -7.95 -3.05 -4.17
N ARG A 60 -8.76 -2.96 -3.11
CA ARG A 60 -9.84 -3.95 -2.88
C ARG A 60 -11.00 -3.82 -3.87
N ASN A 61 -11.16 -2.65 -4.48
CA ASN A 61 -12.27 -2.39 -5.39
C ASN A 61 -12.05 -3.01 -6.78
N ASP A 62 -10.85 -2.88 -7.33
CA ASP A 62 -10.56 -3.30 -8.72
C ASP A 62 -9.37 -4.26 -8.87
N GLY A 63 -8.69 -4.62 -7.77
CA GLY A 63 -7.56 -5.53 -7.77
C GLY A 63 -6.29 -4.99 -8.42
N ARG A 64 -6.24 -3.69 -8.78
CA ARG A 64 -5.08 -3.09 -9.43
C ARG A 64 -4.01 -2.72 -8.41
N LEU A 65 -2.76 -2.80 -8.83
CA LEU A 65 -1.61 -2.31 -8.07
C LEU A 65 -1.67 -0.78 -7.98
N VAL A 66 -1.74 -0.27 -6.75
CA VAL A 66 -1.76 1.17 -6.46
C VAL A 66 -0.42 1.67 -5.92
N GLY A 67 0.40 0.77 -5.38
CA GLY A 67 1.68 1.14 -4.78
C GLY A 67 2.40 -0.03 -4.12
N MET A 68 3.36 0.30 -3.28
CA MET A 68 4.18 -0.65 -2.53
C MET A 68 4.46 -0.13 -1.12
N ILE A 69 4.54 -1.01 -0.13
CA ILE A 69 4.92 -0.61 1.23
C ILE A 69 6.42 -0.31 1.27
N LEU A 70 6.77 0.84 1.86
CA LEU A 70 8.12 1.17 2.33
C LEU A 70 8.06 1.27 3.85
N VAL A 71 8.98 0.58 4.50
CA VAL A 71 9.20 0.64 5.95
C VAL A 71 10.57 1.25 6.20
N GLU A 72 10.60 2.33 6.99
CA GLU A 72 11.80 3.08 7.37
C GLU A 72 11.76 3.31 8.89
N GLU A 73 12.71 2.72 9.63
CA GLU A 73 12.85 2.79 11.09
C GLU A 73 11.53 2.62 11.86
N GLU A 74 10.83 3.72 12.16
CA GLU A 74 9.58 3.74 12.94
C GLU A 74 8.33 4.08 12.11
N THR A 75 8.46 4.19 10.79
CA THR A 75 7.39 4.62 9.90
C THR A 75 7.17 3.64 8.77
N ALA A 76 5.90 3.48 8.38
CA ALA A 76 5.51 2.74 7.20
C ALA A 76 4.63 3.60 6.31
N ARG A 77 4.83 3.51 5.01
CA ARG A 77 4.05 4.24 4.01
C ARG A 77 3.80 3.38 2.78
N VAL A 78 2.69 3.65 2.10
CA VAL A 78 2.43 3.17 0.75
C VAL A 78 3.04 4.17 -0.23
N ALA A 79 4.13 3.82 -0.91
CA ALA A 79 4.63 4.59 -2.03
C ALA A 79 3.74 4.33 -3.25
N LEU A 80 3.07 5.37 -3.75
CA LEU A 80 2.07 5.26 -4.81
C LEU A 80 2.72 5.07 -6.17
N TRP A 81 2.00 4.41 -7.07
CA TRP A 81 2.36 4.39 -8.47
C TRP A 81 2.21 5.81 -9.05
N PRO A 82 3.25 6.36 -9.71
CA PRO A 82 3.19 7.72 -10.24
C PRO A 82 2.10 7.83 -11.31
N ALA A 83 1.46 9.00 -11.37
CA ALA A 83 0.58 9.36 -12.47
C ALA A 83 1.35 9.33 -13.80
N GLU A 84 0.73 8.78 -14.86
CA GLU A 84 1.27 8.84 -16.22
C GLU A 84 0.92 10.17 -16.91
#